data_AF-A0A8H3E8W9-F1
#
_entry.id   AF-A0A8H3E8W9-F1
#
_cell.length_a   1.000
_cell.length_b   1.000
_cell.length_c   1.000
_cell.angle_alpha   90.00
_cell.angle_beta   90.00
_cell.angle_gamma   90.00
#
_symmetry.space_group_name_H-M   'P 1'
#
loop_
_entity.id
_entity.type
_entity.pdbx_description
1 polymer ?
#
loop_
_entity_poly.entity_id
_entity_poly.type
_entity_poly.pdbx_seq_one_letter_code
_entity_poly.pdbx_strand_id
1 'polypeptide(L)'
;GFFLALNDEQDQSFKTIINQNLIAPSGTYFQSYFYEATKTILQEMSYTLGNHQSKCLDIVDVFDSVIVRFVSEEIGGLSLKSEANPRGLYFERELKEMIEEIYSHVFVDIDIQHIFRVTKNAKSNAKRLLLHIKETYTSANGLGPITERIFGFFSGNGRPSFDFMRRLHKTGKSKDQLCNAVLAAIVASFEYIPALINVVNFYLDAANAEHRTQLVALAGSKDPQANSVIAGYVREALRLDPLV
;
A
#
# COMPACT_ATOMS: atom_id res chain seq x y z
N GLY A 1 1.95 13.23 5.53
CA GLY A 1 3.41 13.13 5.41
C GLY A 1 3.83 12.99 3.96
N PHE A 2 3.64 11.88 3.26
CA PHE A 2 3.93 11.77 1.83
C PHE A 2 3.11 12.77 1.01
N PHE A 3 1.76 12.79 1.12
CA PHE A 3 0.96 13.78 0.36
C PHE A 3 1.11 15.23 0.85
N LEU A 4 1.68 15.44 2.05
CA LEU A 4 1.90 16.78 2.64
C LEU A 4 3.31 17.33 2.34
N ALA A 5 4.35 16.50 2.36
CA ALA A 5 5.72 16.80 1.92
C ALA A 5 5.84 16.99 0.40
N LEU A 6 4.76 16.67 -0.30
CA LEU A 6 4.62 16.90 -1.72
C LEU A 6 4.28 18.38 -2.03
N ASN A 7 3.96 19.27 -1.08
CA ASN A 7 3.57 20.66 -1.37
C ASN A 7 4.69 21.63 -1.84
N ASP A 8 5.94 21.18 -2.00
CA ASP A 8 7.00 22.02 -2.61
C ASP A 8 6.85 22.09 -4.14
N GLU A 9 6.76 23.31 -4.67
CA GLU A 9 6.48 23.61 -6.08
C GLU A 9 7.54 23.11 -7.07
N GLN A 10 8.71 22.66 -6.60
CA GLN A 10 9.85 22.30 -7.44
C GLN A 10 9.91 20.83 -7.92
N ASP A 11 9.09 19.89 -7.41
CA ASP A 11 9.08 18.49 -7.91
C ASP A 11 7.68 17.98 -8.27
N GLN A 12 7.09 18.61 -9.29
CA GLN A 12 5.81 18.16 -9.86
C GLN A 12 5.93 16.87 -10.72
N SER A 13 7.09 16.21 -10.80
CA SER A 13 7.31 15.13 -11.77
C SER A 13 6.74 13.78 -11.29
N PHE A 14 7.11 13.31 -10.10
CA PHE A 14 6.72 11.98 -9.62
C PHE A 14 5.24 11.87 -9.29
N LYS A 15 4.65 12.88 -8.64
CA LYS A 15 3.20 12.90 -8.37
C LYS A 15 2.39 12.79 -9.65
N THR A 16 2.77 13.58 -10.64
CA THR A 16 2.07 13.63 -11.92
C THR A 16 2.20 12.29 -12.63
N ILE A 17 3.38 11.67 -12.59
CA ILE A 17 3.59 10.32 -13.12
C ILE A 17 2.68 9.30 -12.43
N ILE A 18 2.67 9.24 -11.09
CA ILE A 18 1.85 8.27 -10.35
C ILE A 18 0.36 8.56 -10.53
N ASN A 19 -0.09 9.79 -10.39
CA ASN A 19 -1.50 10.14 -10.54
C ASN A 19 -2.01 9.81 -11.95
N GLN A 20 -1.29 10.20 -13.00
CA GLN A 20 -1.73 9.99 -14.39
C GLN A 20 -1.67 8.52 -14.83
N ASN A 21 -0.78 7.71 -14.24
CA ASN A 21 -0.54 6.34 -14.72
C ASN A 21 -1.04 5.25 -13.77
N LEU A 22 -1.26 5.56 -12.50
CA LEU A 22 -1.80 4.61 -11.51
C LEU A 22 -3.21 5.03 -11.08
N ILE A 23 -3.38 6.24 -10.54
CA ILE A 23 -4.62 6.63 -9.85
C ILE A 23 -5.75 6.95 -10.83
N ALA A 24 -5.54 7.92 -11.73
CA ALA A 24 -6.57 8.38 -12.67
C ALA A 24 -7.10 7.27 -13.58
N PRO A 25 -6.28 6.35 -14.13
CA PRO A 25 -6.78 5.24 -14.95
C PRO A 25 -7.58 4.20 -14.17
N SER A 26 -7.43 4.12 -12.85
CA SER A 26 -8.09 3.10 -12.03
C SER A 26 -9.58 3.39 -11.79
N GLY A 27 -10.03 4.64 -11.90
CA GLY A 27 -11.43 4.98 -11.61
C GLY A 27 -11.85 4.48 -10.21
N THR A 28 -12.86 3.60 -10.15
CA THR A 28 -13.33 2.99 -8.89
C THR A 28 -12.66 1.66 -8.55
N TYR A 29 -11.74 1.15 -9.39
CA TYR A 29 -11.10 -0.16 -9.20
C TYR A 29 -10.48 -0.32 -7.81
N PHE A 30 -9.72 0.67 -7.34
CA PHE A 30 -9.07 0.58 -6.03
C PHE A 30 -10.07 0.56 -4.87
N GLN A 31 -11.26 1.15 -5.03
CA GLN A 31 -12.31 1.05 -3.99
C GLN A 31 -12.75 -0.42 -3.84
N SER A 32 -12.99 -1.10 -4.96
CA SER A 32 -13.32 -2.53 -4.96
C SER A 32 -12.17 -3.40 -4.48
N TYR A 33 -10.93 -3.09 -4.90
CA TYR A 33 -9.73 -3.79 -4.42
C TYR A 33 -9.62 -3.73 -2.89
N PHE A 34 -9.62 -2.52 -2.31
CA PHE A 34 -9.45 -2.36 -0.87
C PHE A 34 -10.59 -2.98 -0.08
N TYR A 35 -11.82 -2.94 -0.59
CA TYR A 35 -12.95 -3.61 0.04
C TYR A 35 -12.73 -5.14 0.11
N GLU A 36 -12.46 -5.79 -1.03
CA GLU A 36 -12.30 -7.25 -1.08
C GLU A 36 -11.01 -7.74 -0.40
N ALA A 37 -9.90 -7.01 -0.54
CA ALA A 37 -8.64 -7.34 0.11
C ALA A 37 -8.80 -7.26 1.64
N THR A 38 -9.36 -6.17 2.16
CA THR A 38 -9.59 -6.00 3.61
C THR A 38 -10.52 -7.08 4.15
N LYS A 39 -11.62 -7.37 3.44
CA LYS A 39 -12.55 -8.43 3.83
C LYS A 39 -11.89 -9.81 3.89
N THR A 40 -11.06 -10.13 2.90
CA THR A 40 -10.33 -11.41 2.84
C THR A 40 -9.35 -11.52 4.01
N ILE A 41 -8.52 -10.50 4.22
CA ILE A 41 -7.52 -10.47 5.28
C ILE A 41 -8.17 -10.51 6.67
N LEU A 42 -9.28 -9.79 6.88
CA LEU A 42 -10.06 -9.87 8.12
C LEU A 42 -10.51 -11.30 8.41
N GLN A 43 -10.92 -12.06 7.39
CA GLN A 43 -11.33 -13.45 7.56
C GLN A 43 -10.13 -14.35 7.88
N GLU A 44 -9.01 -14.19 7.15
CA GLU A 44 -7.77 -14.94 7.33
C GLU A 44 -7.14 -14.74 8.72
N MET A 45 -7.12 -13.50 9.21
CA MET A 45 -6.46 -13.14 10.46
C MET A 45 -7.37 -13.24 11.69
N SER A 46 -8.69 -13.34 11.49
CA SER A 46 -9.61 -13.52 12.60
C SER A 46 -9.50 -14.91 13.24
N TYR A 47 -9.42 -14.95 14.57
CA TYR A 47 -9.41 -16.19 15.34
C TYR A 47 -10.44 -16.14 16.48
N THR A 48 -10.82 -17.30 17.01
CA THR A 48 -11.73 -17.39 18.15
C THR A 48 -10.94 -17.56 19.45
N LEU A 49 -11.22 -16.74 20.46
CA LEU A 49 -10.59 -16.87 21.77
C LEU A 49 -11.46 -17.73 22.70
N GLY A 50 -11.00 -18.94 23.00
CA GLY A 50 -11.70 -19.89 23.89
C GLY A 50 -13.06 -20.34 23.35
N ASN A 51 -14.07 -20.41 24.21
CA ASN A 51 -15.43 -20.83 23.87
C ASN A 51 -16.37 -19.67 23.52
N HIS A 52 -15.83 -18.45 23.35
CA HIS A 52 -16.64 -17.29 22.97
C HIS A 52 -17.04 -17.36 21.49
N GLN A 53 -18.22 -16.87 21.13
CA GLN A 53 -18.63 -16.76 19.72
C GLN A 53 -17.97 -15.57 19.00
N SER A 54 -17.29 -14.69 19.73
CA SER A 54 -16.63 -13.51 19.20
C SER A 54 -15.29 -13.87 18.55
N LYS A 55 -15.03 -13.26 17.40
CA LYS A 55 -13.74 -13.29 16.73
C LYS A 55 -12.85 -12.16 17.25
N CYS A 56 -11.57 -12.45 17.41
CA CYS A 56 -10.51 -11.52 17.77
C CYS A 56 -9.53 -11.40 16.60
N LEU A 57 -8.92 -10.23 16.46
CA LEU A 57 -7.85 -9.94 15.50
C LEU A 57 -7.09 -8.71 15.96
N ASP A 58 -5.88 -8.54 15.44
CA ASP A 58 -5.14 -7.28 15.50
C ASP A 58 -5.41 -6.48 14.23
N ILE A 59 -5.98 -5.27 14.37
CA ILE A 59 -6.35 -4.43 13.22
C ILE A 59 -5.11 -3.82 12.55
N VAL A 60 -4.00 -3.67 13.28
CA VAL A 60 -2.72 -3.19 12.75
C VAL A 60 -2.19 -4.19 11.73
N ASP A 61 -2.16 -5.47 12.09
CA ASP A 61 -1.73 -6.55 11.20
C ASP A 61 -2.60 -6.62 9.92
N VAL A 62 -3.90 -6.35 10.04
CA VAL A 62 -4.81 -6.29 8.88
C VAL A 62 -4.42 -5.15 7.95
N PHE A 63 -4.22 -3.93 8.48
CA PHE A 63 -3.83 -2.78 7.66
C PHE A 63 -2.46 -2.96 7.02
N ASP A 64 -1.49 -3.48 7.76
CA ASP A 64 -0.17 -3.83 7.23
C ASP A 64 -0.29 -4.79 6.05
N SER A 65 -1.03 -5.88 6.22
CA SER A 65 -1.21 -6.89 5.17
C SER A 65 -1.91 -6.32 3.93
N VAL A 66 -2.97 -5.53 4.12
CA VAL A 66 -3.69 -4.87 3.02
C VAL A 66 -2.75 -3.96 2.23
N ILE A 67 -1.97 -3.12 2.90
CA ILE A 67 -1.07 -2.18 2.24
C ILE A 67 0.11 -2.90 1.58
N VAL A 68 0.70 -3.91 2.22
CA VAL A 68 1.80 -4.70 1.65
C VAL A 68 1.35 -5.44 0.39
N ARG A 69 0.18 -6.10 0.41
CA ARG A 69 -0.36 -6.78 -0.78
C ARG A 69 -0.67 -5.77 -1.89
N PHE A 70 -1.28 -4.63 -1.56
CA PHE A 70 -1.54 -3.55 -2.53
C PHE A 70 -0.27 -3.08 -3.23
N VAL A 71 0.74 -2.64 -2.47
CA VAL A 71 1.97 -2.11 -3.08
C VAL A 71 2.76 -3.19 -3.82
N SER A 72 2.65 -4.45 -3.39
CA SER A 72 3.28 -5.58 -4.07
C SER A 72 2.63 -5.88 -5.42
N GLU A 73 1.30 -6.04 -5.45
CA GLU A 73 0.57 -6.55 -6.62
C GLU A 73 0.25 -5.45 -7.64
N GLU A 74 -0.22 -4.30 -7.15
CA GLU A 74 -0.73 -3.19 -7.96
C GLU A 74 0.37 -2.22 -8.42
N ILE A 75 1.43 -2.06 -7.61
CA ILE A 75 2.44 -1.03 -7.84
C ILE A 75 3.78 -1.64 -8.27
N GLY A 76 4.42 -2.44 -7.41
CA GLY A 76 5.81 -2.87 -7.60
C GLY A 76 6.00 -4.16 -8.40
N GLY A 77 4.96 -4.99 -8.52
CA GLY A 77 5.07 -6.36 -9.05
C GLY A 77 5.99 -7.24 -8.20
N LEU A 78 5.99 -7.04 -6.88
CA LEU A 78 6.91 -7.68 -5.94
C LEU A 78 6.34 -9.00 -5.41
N SER A 79 6.28 -10.00 -6.28
CA SER A 79 5.72 -11.34 -6.02
C SER A 79 5.87 -11.83 -4.57
N LEU A 80 4.75 -11.91 -3.84
CA LEU A 80 4.71 -12.42 -2.47
C LEU A 80 4.66 -13.94 -2.44
N LYS A 81 5.34 -14.52 -1.45
CA LYS A 81 5.37 -15.95 -1.19
C LYS A 81 4.15 -16.34 -0.38
N SER A 82 3.41 -17.32 -0.91
CA SER A 82 2.23 -17.89 -0.26
C SER A 82 2.12 -19.38 -0.59
N GLU A 83 1.15 -20.08 -0.02
CA GLU A 83 0.86 -21.46 -0.41
C GLU A 83 0.52 -21.58 -1.90
N ALA A 84 -0.21 -20.59 -2.43
CA ALA A 84 -0.55 -20.51 -3.85
C ALA A 84 0.64 -20.07 -4.74
N ASN A 85 1.62 -19.37 -4.16
CA ASN A 85 2.82 -18.90 -4.85
C ASN A 85 4.10 -19.22 -4.05
N PRO A 86 4.51 -20.50 -3.98
CA PRO A 86 5.67 -20.90 -3.16
C PRO A 86 7.00 -20.41 -3.73
N ARG A 87 7.02 -19.90 -4.97
CA ARG A 87 8.18 -19.27 -5.61
C ARG A 87 8.14 -17.74 -5.55
N GLY A 88 7.25 -17.17 -4.72
CA GLY A 88 7.26 -15.75 -4.42
C GLY A 88 8.63 -15.29 -3.91
N LEU A 89 8.99 -14.07 -4.29
CA LEU A 89 10.28 -13.48 -4.03
C LEU A 89 10.46 -13.08 -2.56
N TYR A 90 9.39 -12.58 -1.94
CA TYR A 90 9.40 -12.08 -0.57
C TYR A 90 8.34 -12.77 0.26
N PHE A 91 8.63 -13.07 1.52
CA PHE A 91 7.56 -13.24 2.50
C PHE A 91 6.91 -11.87 2.77
N GLU A 92 5.61 -11.86 3.09
CA GLU A 92 4.86 -10.63 3.35
C GLU A 92 5.52 -9.78 4.46
N ARG A 93 5.92 -10.44 5.57
CA ARG A 93 6.65 -9.80 6.68
C ARG A 93 8.02 -9.25 6.27
N GLU A 94 8.78 -10.00 5.46
CA GLU A 94 10.09 -9.52 4.96
C GLU A 94 9.91 -8.25 4.13
N LEU A 95 8.92 -8.24 3.22
CA LEU A 95 8.66 -7.06 2.39
C LEU A 95 8.20 -5.87 3.24
N LYS A 96 7.32 -6.10 4.22
CA LYS A 96 6.88 -5.09 5.19
C LYS A 96 8.08 -4.45 5.88
N GLU A 97 8.92 -5.23 6.54
CA GLU A 97 10.08 -4.75 7.29
C GLU A 97 11.04 -3.96 6.38
N MET A 98 11.27 -4.43 5.15
CA MET A 98 12.10 -3.73 4.19
C MET A 98 11.57 -2.35 3.84
N ILE A 99 10.25 -2.21 3.65
CA ILE A 99 9.62 -0.93 3.31
C ILE A 99 9.55 -0.02 4.54
N GLU A 100 9.24 -0.54 5.73
CA GLU A 100 9.22 0.21 6.98
C GLU A 100 10.58 0.82 7.33
N GLU A 101 11.68 0.09 7.09
CA GLU A 101 13.02 0.64 7.30
C GLU A 101 13.32 1.81 6.34
N ILE A 102 12.84 1.73 5.09
CA ILE A 102 12.98 2.84 4.13
C ILE A 102 12.08 4.00 4.53
N TYR A 103 10.82 3.73 4.88
CA TYR A 103 9.86 4.73 5.34
C TYR A 103 10.40 5.48 6.56
N SER A 104 10.90 4.75 7.56
CA SER A 104 11.47 5.32 8.78
C SER A 104 12.65 6.22 8.47
N HIS A 105 13.53 5.82 7.54
CA HIS A 105 14.66 6.65 7.14
C HIS A 105 14.26 7.98 6.48
N VAL A 106 13.12 8.00 5.78
CA VAL A 106 12.69 9.16 4.98
C VAL A 106 11.72 10.07 5.74
N PHE A 107 10.83 9.50 6.56
CA PHE A 107 9.68 10.21 7.12
C PHE A 107 9.64 10.27 8.64
N VAL A 108 10.48 9.50 9.34
CA VAL A 108 10.45 9.45 10.81
C VAL A 108 11.69 10.11 11.38
N ASP A 109 11.52 10.88 12.44
CA ASP A 109 12.63 11.42 13.22
C ASP A 109 13.31 10.29 14.01
N ILE A 110 14.47 9.84 13.52
CA ILE A 110 15.21 8.73 14.13
C ILE A 110 16.23 9.27 15.13
N ASP A 111 16.22 8.71 16.34
CA ASP A 111 17.26 8.96 17.34
C ASP A 111 18.68 8.73 16.79
N ILE A 112 19.61 9.62 17.15
CA ILE A 112 21.01 9.59 16.70
C ILE A 112 21.67 8.22 16.94
N GLN A 113 21.28 7.51 18.00
CA GLN A 113 21.82 6.19 18.33
C GLN A 113 21.48 5.11 17.29
N HIS A 114 20.39 5.28 16.54
CA HIS A 114 19.89 4.30 15.58
C HIS A 114 20.10 4.73 14.12
N ILE A 115 20.36 6.02 13.86
CA ILE A 115 20.36 6.60 12.51
C ILE A 115 21.32 5.90 11.54
N PHE A 116 22.50 5.49 12.00
CA PHE A 116 23.48 4.83 11.13
C PHE A 116 22.99 3.46 10.66
N ARG A 117 22.42 2.66 11.58
CA ARG A 117 21.85 1.34 11.25
C ARG A 117 20.69 1.49 10.29
N VAL A 118 19.73 2.36 10.61
CA VAL A 118 18.53 2.55 9.77
C VAL A 118 18.92 3.09 8.39
N THR A 119 19.82 4.06 8.31
CA THR A 119 20.32 4.58 7.01
C THR A 119 20.97 3.49 6.18
N LYS A 120 21.81 2.63 6.79
CA LYS A 120 22.49 1.55 6.08
C LYS A 120 21.47 0.52 5.56
N ASN A 121 20.54 0.10 6.40
CA ASN A 121 19.52 -0.88 6.05
C ASN A 121 18.58 -0.33 4.98
N ALA A 122 18.05 0.88 5.15
CA ALA A 122 17.19 1.55 4.18
C ALA A 122 17.86 1.67 2.81
N LYS A 123 19.13 2.07 2.73
CA LYS A 123 19.89 2.12 1.47
C LYS A 123 20.04 0.74 0.83
N SER A 124 20.27 -0.30 1.63
CA SER A 124 20.39 -1.67 1.14
C SER A 124 19.06 -2.19 0.59
N ASN A 125 17.98 -2.00 1.35
CA ASN A 125 16.64 -2.44 0.97
C ASN A 125 16.13 -1.68 -0.24
N ALA A 126 16.31 -0.35 -0.29
CA ALA A 126 15.93 0.46 -1.45
C ALA A 126 16.63 -0.01 -2.72
N LYS A 127 17.93 -0.35 -2.66
CA LYS A 127 18.66 -0.92 -3.81
C LYS A 127 18.08 -2.28 -4.23
N ARG A 128 17.78 -3.17 -3.29
CA ARG A 128 17.21 -4.50 -3.57
C ARG A 128 15.81 -4.38 -4.18
N LEU A 129 14.93 -3.57 -3.60
CA LEU A 129 13.58 -3.34 -4.14
C LEU A 129 13.65 -2.69 -5.54
N LEU A 130 14.52 -1.70 -5.72
CA LEU A 130 14.67 -1.03 -7.01
C LEU A 130 15.18 -1.96 -8.11
N LEU A 131 16.03 -2.94 -7.77
CA LEU A 131 16.46 -3.98 -8.71
C LEU A 131 15.25 -4.77 -9.23
N HIS A 132 14.41 -5.28 -8.33
CA HIS A 132 13.24 -6.07 -8.72
C HIS A 132 12.15 -5.24 -9.41
N ILE A 133 11.96 -3.98 -9.02
CA ILE A 133 11.07 -3.06 -9.75
C ILE A 133 11.56 -2.88 -11.19
N LYS A 134 12.88 -2.76 -11.43
CA LYS A 134 13.44 -2.66 -12.77
C LYS A 134 13.29 -3.95 -13.57
N GLU A 135 13.38 -5.12 -12.93
CA GLU A 135 13.11 -6.42 -13.55
C GLU A 135 11.64 -6.55 -13.96
N THR A 136 10.71 -6.19 -13.06
CA THR A 136 9.27 -6.12 -13.34
C THR A 136 8.99 -5.17 -14.50
N TYR A 137 9.56 -3.96 -14.49
CA TYR A 137 9.40 -2.99 -15.57
C TYR A 137 9.91 -3.54 -16.91
N THR A 138 11.08 -4.18 -16.91
CA THR A 138 11.70 -4.76 -18.11
C THR A 138 10.83 -5.90 -18.68
N SER A 139 10.29 -6.75 -17.80
CA SER A 139 9.40 -7.86 -18.14
C SER A 139 8.05 -7.38 -18.69
N ALA A 140 7.41 -6.41 -18.03
CA ALA A 140 6.12 -5.87 -18.43
C ALA A 140 6.13 -5.24 -19.83
N ASN A 141 7.27 -4.66 -20.20
CA ASN A 141 7.49 -3.98 -21.47
C ASN A 141 8.16 -4.85 -22.54
N GLY A 142 8.40 -6.14 -22.26
CA GLY A 142 9.01 -7.07 -23.22
C GLY A 142 10.46 -6.74 -23.58
N LEU A 143 11.16 -5.99 -22.71
CA LEU A 143 12.54 -5.54 -22.90
C LEU A 143 13.59 -6.53 -22.38
N GLY A 144 13.16 -7.64 -21.78
CA GLY A 144 14.01 -8.70 -21.22
C GLY A 144 14.20 -9.91 -22.15
N PRO A 145 15.12 -10.83 -21.82
CA PRO A 145 15.30 -12.08 -22.56
C PRO A 145 13.98 -12.88 -22.66
N ILE A 146 13.69 -13.45 -23.84
CA ILE A 146 12.45 -14.22 -24.10
C ILE A 146 12.30 -15.41 -23.13
N THR A 147 13.42 -15.90 -22.58
CA THR A 147 13.48 -17.05 -21.66
C THR A 147 12.88 -16.79 -20.28
N GLU A 148 12.76 -15.55 -19.83
CA GLU A 148 12.21 -15.20 -18.50
C GLU A 148 10.68 -15.01 -18.50
N ARG A 149 10.02 -15.16 -19.66
CA ARG A 149 8.57 -14.99 -19.79
C ARG A 149 7.73 -16.08 -19.11
N ILE A 150 8.35 -17.05 -18.44
CA ILE A 150 7.72 -18.27 -17.94
C ILE A 150 7.92 -18.44 -16.43
N PHE A 151 7.54 -17.47 -15.59
CA PHE A 151 7.21 -17.76 -14.19
C PHE A 151 6.09 -16.86 -13.68
N GLY A 152 4.86 -17.38 -13.72
CA GLY A 152 3.71 -16.89 -12.95
C GLY A 152 2.50 -16.56 -13.82
N PHE A 153 1.87 -17.62 -14.33
CA PHE A 153 0.55 -17.66 -14.98
C PHE A 153 -0.54 -18.10 -13.97
N PHE A 154 -0.47 -17.62 -12.71
CA PHE A 154 -1.35 -18.07 -11.64
C PHE A 154 -2.10 -16.91 -10.98
N SER A 155 -3.07 -16.38 -11.71
CA SER A 155 -4.46 -16.14 -11.31
C SER A 155 -5.13 -15.51 -12.56
N GLY A 156 -6.41 -15.78 -12.80
CA GLY A 156 -7.07 -15.54 -14.10
C GLY A 156 -7.17 -14.09 -14.60
N ASN A 157 -6.53 -13.12 -13.95
CA ASN A 157 -6.46 -11.73 -14.37
C ASN A 157 -4.99 -11.31 -14.49
N GLY A 158 -4.63 -10.55 -15.54
CA GLY A 158 -3.25 -10.11 -15.76
C GLY A 158 -2.63 -9.40 -14.55
N ARG A 159 -1.29 -9.37 -14.46
CA ARG A 159 -0.58 -8.69 -13.36
C ARG A 159 -0.89 -7.18 -13.38
N PRO A 160 -1.61 -6.61 -12.41
CA PRO A 160 -2.03 -5.20 -12.48
C PRO A 160 -0.84 -4.22 -12.52
N SER A 161 0.21 -4.52 -11.76
CA SER A 161 1.50 -3.83 -11.85
C SER A 161 2.10 -3.82 -13.26
N PHE A 162 1.91 -4.84 -14.10
CA PHE A 162 2.43 -4.84 -15.47
C PHE A 162 1.72 -3.81 -16.34
N ASP A 163 0.41 -3.66 -16.19
CA ASP A 163 -0.34 -2.65 -16.93
C ASP A 163 0.06 -1.24 -16.47
N PHE A 164 0.32 -1.05 -15.18
CA PHE A 164 0.91 0.18 -14.67
C PHE A 164 2.30 0.45 -15.27
N MET A 165 3.21 -0.52 -15.24
CA MET A 165 4.57 -0.40 -15.82
C MET A 165 4.55 -0.09 -17.32
N ARG A 166 3.58 -0.64 -18.05
CA ARG A 166 3.37 -0.35 -19.48
C ARG A 166 2.91 1.08 -19.71
N ARG A 167 2.00 1.60 -18.87
CA ARG A 167 1.59 3.01 -18.93
C ARG A 167 2.77 3.93 -18.61
N LEU A 168 3.55 3.62 -17.59
CA LEU A 168 4.78 4.36 -17.27
C LEU A 168 5.76 4.38 -18.46
N HIS A 169 6.00 3.25 -19.12
CA HIS A 169 6.90 3.17 -20.26
C HIS A 169 6.47 4.08 -21.42
N LYS A 170 5.16 4.17 -21.70
CA LYS A 170 4.60 5.03 -22.75
C LYS A 170 4.86 6.53 -22.51
N THR A 171 5.22 6.94 -21.30
CA THR A 171 5.56 8.34 -21.01
C THR A 171 6.90 8.79 -21.64
N GLY A 172 7.73 7.85 -22.10
CA GLY A 172 9.03 8.14 -22.73
C GLY A 172 10.12 8.62 -21.78
N LYS A 173 9.85 8.68 -20.46
CA LYS A 173 10.85 9.05 -19.45
C LYS A 173 11.87 7.94 -19.23
N SER A 174 13.00 8.27 -18.61
CA SER A 174 14.06 7.30 -18.36
C SER A 174 13.58 6.16 -17.43
N LYS A 175 14.04 4.93 -17.69
CA LYS A 175 13.70 3.76 -16.86
C LYS A 175 14.00 4.01 -15.37
N ASP A 176 15.16 4.61 -15.09
CA ASP A 176 15.58 4.88 -13.71
C ASP A 176 14.65 5.89 -13.04
N GLN A 177 14.26 6.98 -13.72
CA GLN A 177 13.30 7.93 -13.18
C GLN A 177 11.96 7.25 -12.87
N LEU A 178 11.44 6.44 -13.81
CA LEU A 178 10.17 5.74 -13.64
C LEU A 178 10.22 4.72 -12.49
N CYS A 179 11.27 3.91 -12.39
CA CYS A 179 11.40 2.91 -11.33
C CYS A 179 11.62 3.54 -9.95
N ASN A 180 12.33 4.67 -9.87
CA ASN A 180 12.44 5.45 -8.63
C ASN A 180 11.07 6.03 -8.23
N ALA A 181 10.26 6.49 -9.18
CA ALA A 181 8.89 6.95 -8.92
C ALA A 181 8.02 5.83 -8.32
N VAL A 182 8.13 4.62 -8.85
CA VAL A 182 7.44 3.42 -8.32
C VAL A 182 7.89 3.15 -6.88
N LEU A 183 9.21 3.12 -6.62
CA LEU A 183 9.71 2.89 -5.26
C LEU A 183 9.21 3.96 -4.29
N ALA A 184 9.24 5.23 -4.69
CA ALA A 184 8.71 6.32 -3.89
C ALA A 184 7.21 6.11 -3.58
N ALA A 185 6.40 5.70 -4.55
CA ALA A 185 4.97 5.40 -4.36
C ALA A 185 4.72 4.20 -3.43
N ILE A 186 5.58 3.18 -3.45
CA ILE A 186 5.52 2.05 -2.52
C ILE A 186 5.77 2.53 -1.09
N VAL A 187 6.88 3.23 -0.86
CA VAL A 187 7.29 3.70 0.47
C VAL A 187 6.27 4.70 1.04
N ALA A 188 5.80 5.61 0.19
CA ALA A 188 4.73 6.55 0.50
C ALA A 188 3.46 5.92 1.09
N SER A 189 3.07 4.78 0.51
CA SER A 189 1.80 4.14 0.85
C SER A 189 1.79 3.61 2.28
N PHE A 190 2.96 3.43 2.91
CA PHE A 190 3.05 3.00 4.30
C PHE A 190 2.58 4.05 5.29
N GLU A 191 2.49 5.32 4.88
CA GLU A 191 1.84 6.35 5.70
C GLU A 191 0.36 6.06 5.97
N TYR A 192 -0.31 5.32 5.09
CA TYR A 192 -1.73 5.00 5.30
C TYR A 192 -1.94 4.09 6.51
N ILE A 193 -0.95 3.30 6.92
CA ILE A 193 -1.08 2.39 8.06
C ILE A 193 -1.39 3.17 9.35
N PRO A 194 -0.50 4.06 9.85
CA PRO A 194 -0.80 4.85 11.05
C PRO A 194 -2.04 5.73 10.87
N ALA A 195 -2.33 6.20 9.64
CA ALA A 195 -3.51 7.03 9.39
C ALA A 195 -4.81 6.25 9.63
N LEU A 196 -4.87 5.02 9.13
CA LEU A 196 -6.02 4.13 9.32
C LEU A 196 -6.16 3.71 10.78
N ILE A 197 -5.04 3.46 11.48
CA ILE A 197 -5.03 3.17 12.91
C ILE A 197 -5.64 4.33 13.71
N ASN A 198 -5.19 5.56 13.46
CA ASN A 198 -5.73 6.75 14.14
C ASN A 198 -7.23 6.90 13.88
N VAL A 199 -7.68 6.73 12.64
CA VAL A 199 -9.11 6.79 12.29
C VAL A 199 -9.93 5.75 13.06
N VAL A 200 -9.45 4.51 13.13
CA VAL A 200 -10.15 3.44 13.87
C VAL A 200 -10.15 3.75 15.36
N ASN A 201 -9.01 4.08 15.95
CA ASN A 201 -8.89 4.40 17.37
C ASN A 201 -9.81 5.57 17.76
N PHE A 202 -9.86 6.62 16.94
CA PHE A 202 -10.73 7.77 17.16
C PHE A 202 -12.21 7.35 17.31
N TYR A 203 -12.73 6.51 16.43
CA TYR A 203 -14.14 6.06 16.51
C TYR A 203 -14.37 4.91 17.50
N LEU A 204 -13.32 4.21 17.94
CA LEU A 204 -13.42 3.22 19.01
C LEU A 204 -13.53 3.88 20.39
N ASP A 205 -13.04 5.12 20.56
CA ASP A 205 -13.23 5.89 21.79
C ASP A 205 -14.73 6.00 22.16
N ALA A 206 -15.03 5.84 23.44
CA ALA A 206 -16.37 5.96 23.98
C ALA A 206 -16.97 7.35 23.75
N ALA A 207 -16.14 8.41 23.73
CA ALA A 207 -16.55 9.78 23.43
C ALA A 207 -17.15 9.92 22.03
N ASN A 208 -16.77 9.04 21.09
CA ASN A 208 -17.21 9.08 19.68
C ASN A 208 -18.23 7.99 19.34
N ALA A 209 -18.85 7.36 20.35
CA ALA A 209 -19.76 6.21 20.15
C ALA A 209 -20.97 6.51 19.26
N GLU A 210 -21.49 7.74 19.29
CA GLU A 210 -22.59 8.17 18.41
C GLU A 210 -22.14 8.15 16.93
N HIS A 211 -21.00 8.77 16.63
CA HIS A 211 -20.43 8.79 15.28
C HIS A 211 -20.07 7.38 14.80
N ARG A 212 -19.56 6.52 15.68
CA ARG A 212 -19.34 5.10 15.37
C ARG A 212 -20.63 4.41 14.95
N THR A 213 -21.73 4.65 15.66
CA THR A 213 -23.04 4.04 15.35
C THR A 213 -23.54 4.49 13.98
N GLN A 214 -23.38 5.77 13.66
CA GLN A 214 -23.72 6.31 12.35
C GLN A 214 -22.84 5.73 11.23
N LEU A 215 -21.53 5.59 11.47
CA LEU A 215 -20.60 4.96 10.53
C LEU A 215 -20.99 3.50 10.22
N VAL A 216 -21.36 2.71 11.23
CA VAL A 216 -21.83 1.33 11.03
C VAL A 216 -23.11 1.30 10.21
N ALA A 217 -24.06 2.21 10.47
CA ALA A 217 -25.28 2.31 9.69
C ALA A 217 -25.00 2.71 8.22
N LEU A 218 -24.10 3.66 7.99
CA LEU A 218 -23.68 4.10 6.66
C LEU A 218 -22.97 2.98 5.89
N ALA A 219 -22.09 2.21 6.55
CA ALA A 219 -21.38 1.10 5.93
C ALA A 219 -22.31 -0.03 5.45
N GLY A 220 -23.47 -0.19 6.08
CA GLY A 220 -24.51 -1.12 5.64
C GLY A 220 -25.53 -0.54 4.64
N SER A 221 -25.42 0.75 4.31
CA SER A 221 -26.39 1.45 3.47
C SER A 221 -26.19 1.15 1.97
N LYS A 222 -27.28 1.18 1.21
CA LYS A 222 -27.26 1.16 -0.26
C LYS A 222 -27.26 2.56 -0.88
N ASP A 223 -27.23 3.60 -0.06
CA ASP A 223 -27.19 4.99 -0.50
C ASP A 223 -25.90 5.26 -1.29
N PRO A 224 -25.99 5.73 -2.56
CA PRO A 224 -24.82 6.13 -3.34
C PRO A 224 -23.94 7.19 -2.66
N GLN A 225 -24.48 7.99 -1.74
CA GLN A 225 -23.73 9.02 -1.02
C GLN A 225 -23.03 8.52 0.25
N ALA A 226 -23.33 7.30 0.72
CA ALA A 226 -22.78 6.77 1.97
C ALA A 226 -21.25 6.83 2.00
N ASN A 227 -20.58 6.43 0.90
CA ASN A 227 -19.12 6.46 0.79
C ASN A 227 -18.54 7.88 0.88
N SER A 228 -19.24 8.89 0.36
CA SER A 228 -18.81 10.28 0.46
C SER A 228 -18.86 10.77 1.90
N VAL A 229 -19.91 10.40 2.64
CA VAL A 229 -20.08 10.74 4.05
C VAL A 229 -19.05 10.02 4.91
N ILE A 230 -18.81 8.72 4.66
CA ILE A 230 -17.76 7.96 5.34
C ILE A 230 -16.38 8.59 5.08
N ALA A 231 -16.09 9.02 3.85
CA ALA A 231 -14.86 9.75 3.55
C ALA A 231 -14.78 11.10 4.30
N GLY A 232 -15.90 11.77 4.54
CA GLY A 232 -15.99 12.95 5.41
C GLY A 232 -15.57 12.63 6.85
N TYR A 233 -16.10 11.55 7.43
CA TYR A 233 -15.70 11.06 8.75
C TYR A 233 -14.20 10.74 8.83
N VAL A 234 -13.67 10.00 7.85
CA VAL A 234 -12.23 9.68 7.80
C VAL A 234 -11.37 10.96 7.82
N ARG A 235 -11.73 11.97 7.03
CA ARG A 235 -10.99 13.26 7.01
C ARG A 235 -11.09 14.00 8.34
N GLU A 236 -12.25 13.95 8.98
CA GLU A 236 -12.46 14.64 10.27
C GLU A 236 -11.68 13.97 11.41
N ALA A 237 -11.64 12.64 11.45
CA ALA A 237 -10.80 11.91 12.38
C ALA A 237 -9.32 12.27 12.20
N LEU A 238 -8.81 12.29 10.95
CA LEU A 238 -7.43 12.70 10.66
C LEU A 238 -7.15 14.18 10.94
N ARG A 239 -8.18 15.04 10.93
CA ARG A 239 -8.03 16.46 11.30
C ARG A 239 -7.89 16.63 12.81
N LEU A 240 -8.61 15.82 13.58
CA LEU A 240 -8.65 15.87 15.04
C LEU A 240 -7.49 15.09 15.68
N ASP A 241 -7.07 14.01 15.04
CA ASP A 241 -5.95 13.15 15.45
C ASP A 241 -4.98 12.94 14.26
N PRO A 242 -4.20 13.99 13.92
CA PRO A 242 -3.32 13.94 12.76
C PRO A 242 -2.17 12.95 12.96
N LEU A 243 -1.60 12.53 11.83
CA LEU A 243 -0.33 11.83 11.81
C LEU A 243 0.76 12.73 12.42
N VAL A 244 1.47 12.22 13.42
CA VAL A 244 2.67 12.85 13.99
C VAL A 244 3.85 12.65 13.05
#